data_AF-E9GB09-F1
#
_entry.id   AF-E9GB09-F1
#
_cell.length_a   1.000
_cell.length_b   1.000
_cell.length_c   1.000
_cell.angle_alpha   90.00
_cell.angle_beta   90.00
_cell.angle_gamma   90.00
#
_symmetry.space_group_name_H-M   'P 1'
#
loop_
_entity.id
_entity.type
_entity.pdbx_description
1 polymer ?
#
loop_
_entity_poly.entity_id
_entity_poly.type
_entity_poly.pdbx_seq_one_letter_code
_entity_poly.pdbx_strand_id
1 'polypeptide(L)' 'MTVDVAQPADTLYLCMKNCEQCKSMYGAYFEGDLCAKSCFRLKGAFIPDCIDVASIGQFLNKNE' A
#
# COMPACT_ATOMS: atom_id res chain seq x y z
N MET A 1 -24.42 13.92 0.58
CA MET A 1 -23.06 13.36 0.62
C MET A 1 -22.67 13.07 -0.82
N THR A 2 -21.86 13.94 -1.42
CA THR A 2 -21.27 13.67 -2.73
C THR A 2 -20.27 12.53 -2.53
N VAL A 3 -20.45 11.43 -3.24
CA VAL A 3 -19.39 10.40 -3.33
C VAL A 3 -18.34 10.98 -4.26
N ASP A 4 -17.31 11.58 -3.69
CA ASP A 4 -16.20 12.11 -4.48
C ASP A 4 -15.51 10.93 -5.16
N VAL A 5 -15.61 10.87 -6.49
CA VAL A 5 -14.92 9.86 -7.29
C VAL A 5 -13.43 10.11 -7.12
N ALA A 6 -12.77 9.26 -6.32
CA ALA A 6 -11.34 9.34 -6.05
C ALA A 6 -10.57 9.52 -7.36
N GLN A 7 -9.83 10.61 -7.48
CA GLN A 7 -9.03 10.85 -8.67
C GLN A 7 -7.86 9.87 -8.70
N PRO A 8 -7.32 9.50 -9.88
CA PRO A 8 -6.16 8.61 -9.97
C PRO A 8 -4.92 9.10 -9.20
N ALA A 9 -4.80 10.42 -8.98
CA ALA A 9 -3.75 11.00 -8.15
C ALA A 9 -3.99 10.75 -6.65
N ASP A 10 -5.25 10.79 -6.22
CA ASP A 10 -5.65 10.55 -4.83
C ASP A 10 -5.44 9.08 -4.45
N THR A 11 -5.72 8.16 -5.37
CA THR A 11 -5.49 6.72 -5.17
C THR A 11 -4.01 6.37 -5.10
N LEU A 12 -3.17 6.99 -5.94
CA LEU A 12 -1.72 6.81 -5.83
C LEU A 12 -1.19 7.35 -4.49
N TYR A 13 -1.62 8.54 -4.09
CA TYR A 13 -1.23 9.13 -2.80
C TYR A 13 -1.63 8.24 -1.62
N LEU A 14 -2.88 7.75 -1.60
CA LEU A 14 -3.38 6.85 -0.56
C LEU A 14 -2.61 5.53 -0.53
N CYS A 15 -2.32 4.95 -1.71
CA CYS A 15 -1.53 3.72 -1.81
C CYS A 15 -0.14 3.90 -1.17
N MET A 16 0.54 5.00 -1.49
CA MET A 16 1.87 5.31 -0.94
C MET A 16 1.81 5.55 0.57
N LYS A 17 0.79 6.27 1.06
CA LYS A 17 0.59 6.48 2.50
C LYS A 17 0.37 5.19 3.26
N ASN A 18 -0.38 4.25 2.69
CA ASN A 18 -0.58 2.96 3.32
C ASN A 18 0.70 2.11 3.28
N CYS A 19 1.52 2.16 2.22
CA CYS A 19 2.84 1.52 2.24
C CYS A 19 3.75 2.05 3.37
N GLU A 20 3.78 3.36 3.59
CA GLU A 20 4.52 4.00 4.69
C GLU A 20 4.01 3.54 6.06
N GLN A 21 2.69 3.48 6.24
CA GLN A 21 2.07 2.99 7.46
C GLN A 21 2.40 1.51 7.71
N CYS A 22 2.25 0.65 6.70
CA CYS A 22 2.53 -0.78 6.84
C CYS A 22 4.01 -1.02 7.16
N LYS A 23 4.93 -0.25 6.54
CA LYS A 23 6.35 -0.30 6.89
C LYS A 23 6.61 0.07 8.35
N SER A 24 5.89 1.07 8.87
CA SER A 24 5.99 1.48 10.28
C SER A 24 5.45 0.40 11.24
N MET A 25 4.39 -0.32 10.84
CA MET A 25 3.78 -1.38 11.64
C MET A 25 4.59 -2.67 11.67
N TYR A 26 5.08 -3.11 10.52
CA TYR A 26 5.71 -4.42 10.34
C TYR A 26 7.24 -4.36 10.31
N GLY A 27 7.84 -3.16 10.22
CA GLY A 27 9.28 -2.98 10.21
C GLY A 27 9.95 -3.75 9.08
N ALA A 28 10.98 -4.55 9.40
CA ALA A 28 11.72 -5.31 8.40
C ALA A 28 10.90 -6.41 7.71
N TYR A 29 9.84 -6.92 8.36
CA TYR A 29 8.92 -7.90 7.79
C TYR A 29 8.12 -7.40 6.58
N PHE A 30 8.12 -6.09 6.31
CA PHE A 30 7.38 -5.50 5.20
C PHE A 30 8.32 -4.80 4.19
N GLU A 31 8.20 -5.21 2.93
CA GLU A 31 8.96 -4.73 1.79
C GLU A 31 8.36 -3.41 1.26
N GLY A 32 8.54 -2.33 2.03
CA GLY A 32 7.98 -1.01 1.73
C GLY A 32 8.36 -0.49 0.34
N ASP A 33 9.59 -0.73 -0.11
CA ASP A 33 10.05 -0.33 -1.45
C ASP A 33 9.32 -1.09 -2.57
N LEU A 34 9.03 -2.38 -2.35
CA LEU A 34 8.26 -3.19 -3.29
C LEU A 34 6.80 -2.70 -3.34
N CYS A 35 6.22 -2.39 -2.19
CA CYS A 35 4.88 -1.81 -2.08
C CYS A 35 4.78 -0.49 -2.87
N ALA A 36 5.70 0.45 -2.62
CA ALA A 36 5.72 1.75 -3.30
C ALA A 36 5.89 1.61 -4.83
N LYS A 37 6.77 0.72 -5.28
CA LYS A 37 6.95 0.42 -6.72
C LYS A 37 5.65 -0.11 -7.35
N SER A 38 4.92 -0.97 -6.64
CA SER A 38 3.63 -1.48 -7.09
C SER A 38 2.56 -0.39 -7.17
N CYS A 39 2.49 0.51 -6.17
CA CYS A 39 1.62 1.68 -6.21
C CYS A 39 1.85 2.53 -7.45
N PHE A 40 3.11 2.85 -7.77
CA PHE A 40 3.47 3.61 -8.97
C PHE A 40 3.11 2.87 -10.26
N ARG A 41 3.45 1.58 -10.36
CA ARG A 41 3.20 0.77 -11.57
C ARG A 41 1.72 0.64 -11.89
N LEU A 42 0.89 0.48 -10.85
CA LEU A 42 -0.55 0.29 -10.98
C LEU A 42 -1.35 1.58 -10.82
N LYS A 43 -0.68 2.73 -10.64
CA LYS A 43 -1.32 4.05 -10.43
C LYS A 43 -2.37 4.02 -9.31
N GLY A 44 -2.09 3.29 -8.24
CA GLY A 44 -3.02 3.15 -7.10
C GLY A 44 -4.32 2.38 -7.40
N ALA A 45 -4.39 1.58 -8.48
CA ALA A 45 -5.56 0.73 -8.78
C ALA A 45 -5.82 -0.34 -7.70
N PHE A 46 -4.84 -0.59 -6.85
CA PHE A 46 -4.94 -1.37 -5.62
C PHE A 46 -4.43 -0.50 -4.47
N ILE A 47 -5.08 -0.57 -3.31
CA ILE A 47 -4.69 0.14 -2.09
C ILE A 47 -4.39 -0.91 -1.02
N PRO A 48 -3.15 -1.03 -0.51
CA PRO A 48 -2.84 -1.93 0.59
C PRO A 48 -3.53 -1.44 1.87
N ASP A 49 -4.03 -2.37 2.68
CA ASP A 49 -4.55 -2.11 4.01
C ASP A 49 -3.71 -2.90 5.03
N CYS A 50 -3.06 -2.17 5.94
CA CYS A 50 -2.11 -2.75 6.89
C CYS A 50 -2.75 -3.68 7.91
N ILE A 51 -4.08 -3.66 8.07
CA ILE A 51 -4.79 -4.63 8.92
C ILE A 51 -5.40 -5.79 8.14
N ASP A 52 -5.46 -5.70 6.80
CA ASP A 52 -5.83 -6.80 5.92
C ASP A 52 -4.57 -7.49 5.36
N VAL A 53 -4.16 -8.56 6.05
CA VAL A 53 -3.01 -9.39 5.66
C VAL A 53 -3.11 -9.91 4.22
N ALA A 54 -4.32 -10.17 3.70
CA ALA A 54 -4.48 -10.64 2.34
C ALA A 54 -4.09 -9.55 1.32
N SER A 55 -4.36 -8.29 1.63
CA SER A 55 -3.98 -7.15 0.78
C SER A 55 -2.46 -6.94 0.74
N ILE A 56 -1.75 -7.15 1.87
CA ILE A 56 -0.31 -6.90 1.98
C ILE A 56 0.57 -8.14 1.80
N GLY A 57 -0.01 -9.33 1.66
CA GLY A 57 0.73 -10.60 1.70
C GLY A 57 1.88 -10.70 0.69
N GLN A 58 1.76 -10.06 -0.48
CA GLN A 58 2.81 -10.00 -1.50
C GLN A 58 4.02 -9.12 -1.11
N PHE A 59 3.89 -8.30 -0.06
CA PHE A 59 4.93 -7.42 0.46
C PHE A 59 5.49 -7.90 1.79
N LEU A 60 5.02 -9.03 2.32
CA LEU A 60 5.56 -9.60 3.56
C LEU A 60 6.78 -10.48 3.25
N ASN A 61 7.89 -10.19 3.92
CA ASN A 61 9.09 -11.03 3.90
C ASN A 61 9.01 -12.03 5.07
N LYS A 62 9.15 -13.33 4.77
CA LYS A 62 9.08 -14.42 5.75
C LYS A 62 10.45 -14.79 6.36
N ASN A 63 11.52 -14.11 5.94
CA ASN A 63 12.90 -14.49 6.24
C ASN A 63 13.58 -13.59 7.30
N GLU A 64 12.81 -12.80 8.05
CA GLU A 64 13.28 -11.95 9.16
C GLU A 64 12.91 -12.55 10.53
#